data_AF-A0A957UBD2-F1
#
_entry.id   AF-A0A957UBD2-F1
#
_cell.length_a   1.000
_cell.length_b   1.000
_cell.length_c   1.000
_cell.angle_alpha   90.00
_cell.angle_beta   90.00
_cell.angle_gamma   90.00
#
_symmetry.space_group_name_H-M   'P 1'
#
loop_
_entity.id
_entity.type
_entity.pdbx_description
1 polymer ?
#
loop_
_entity_poly.entity_id
_entity_poly.type
_entity_poly.pdbx_seq_one_letter_code
_entity_poly.pdbx_strand_id
1 'polypeptide(L)' 'GRLPDGPPLYQDANAAAADATLLVNRVKPHTDFHGQIESGLAKMAVIGMGKDTGAQLVHVYGARG' A
#
# COMPACT_ATOMS: atom_id res chain seq x y z
N GLY A 1 -10.06 7.77 -0.32
CA GLY A 1 -9.46 9.13 -0.25
C GLY A 1 -8.79 9.48 -1.58
N ARG A 2 -8.18 10.66 -1.73
CA ARG A 2 -7.40 11.01 -2.94
C ARG A 2 -6.14 11.78 -2.57
N LEU A 3 -5.02 11.45 -3.21
CA LEU A 3 -3.79 12.24 -3.11
C LEU A 3 -3.93 13.51 -3.98
N PRO A 4 -3.29 14.64 -3.61
CA PRO A 4 -3.37 15.90 -4.35
C PRO A 4 -3.08 15.74 -5.85
N ASP A 5 -2.01 15.02 -6.21
CA ASP A 5 -1.57 14.79 -7.59
C ASP A 5 -1.33 13.29 -7.87
N GLY A 6 -2.10 12.41 -7.23
CA GLY A 6 -1.88 10.97 -7.26
C GLY A 6 -3.12 10.12 -7.46
N PRO A 7 -2.97 8.78 -7.39
CA PRO A 7 -4.09 7.87 -7.54
C PRO A 7 -5.12 8.04 -6.41
N PRO A 8 -6.37 7.60 -6.66
CA PRO A 8 -7.31 7.40 -5.57
C PRO A 8 -6.77 6.36 -4.56
N LEU A 9 -7.03 6.61 -3.28
CA LEU A 9 -6.67 5.72 -2.18
C LEU A 9 -7.84 4.81 -1.83
N TYR A 10 -7.56 3.51 -1.82
CA TYR A 10 -8.48 2.44 -1.47
C TYR A 10 -8.14 1.87 -0.11
N GLN A 11 -9.17 1.44 0.61
CA GLN A 11 -9.05 0.75 1.88
C GLN A 11 -10.08 -0.38 1.93
N ASP A 12 -9.67 -1.52 2.46
CA ASP A 12 -10.53 -2.66 2.74
C ASP A 12 -11.73 -2.25 3.58
N ALA A 13 -12.92 -2.69 3.17
CA ALA A 13 -14.17 -2.29 3.81
C ALA A 13 -14.26 -2.79 5.27
N ASN A 14 -13.76 -3.98 5.57
CA ASN A 14 -13.80 -4.52 6.94
C ASN A 14 -12.85 -3.75 7.85
N ALA A 15 -11.63 -3.46 7.36
CA ALA A 15 -10.66 -2.69 8.10
C ALA A 15 -11.08 -1.22 8.29
N ALA A 16 -11.82 -0.64 7.34
CA ALA A 16 -12.42 0.68 7.47
C ALA A 16 -13.60 0.72 8.47
N ALA A 17 -14.30 -0.39 8.65
CA ALA A 17 -15.41 -0.52 9.60
C ALA A 17 -14.96 -0.96 11.01
N ALA A 18 -13.70 -1.36 11.18
CA ALA A 18 -13.17 -1.82 12.46
C ALA A 18 -12.84 -0.65 13.40
N ASP A 19 -12.96 -0.88 14.72
CA ASP A 19 -12.53 0.10 15.74
C ASP A 19 -11.03 0.40 15.66
N ALA A 20 -10.23 -0.60 15.25
CA ALA A 20 -8.81 -0.47 15.01
C ALA A 20 -8.32 -1.48 13.97
N THR A 21 -7.29 -1.10 13.20
CA THR A 21 -6.56 -1.99 12.30
C THR A 21 -5.09 -2.05 12.70
N LEU A 22 -4.57 -3.26 12.89
CA LEU A 22 -3.15 -3.49 13.14
C LEU A 22 -2.48 -4.13 11.91
N LEU A 23 -1.49 -3.44 11.36
CA LEU A 23 -0.67 -3.98 10.27
C LEU A 23 0.48 -4.81 10.85
N VAL A 24 0.58 -6.07 10.41
CA VAL A 24 1.66 -6.98 10.79
C VAL A 24 2.30 -7.52 9.52
N ASN A 25 3.62 -7.37 9.39
CA ASN A 25 4.35 -7.86 8.22
C ASN A 25 5.82 -8.14 8.51
N ARG A 26 6.42 -8.95 7.64
CA ARG A 26 7.87 -9.12 7.56
C ARG A 26 8.49 -7.99 6.73
N VAL A 27 9.65 -7.50 7.16
CA VAL A 27 10.54 -6.66 6.36
C VAL A 27 11.63 -7.54 5.75
N LYS A 28 11.80 -7.44 4.44
CA LYS A 28 12.83 -8.10 3.64
C LYS A 28 13.23 -7.24 2.42
N PRO A 29 14.47 -7.36 1.93
CA PRO A 29 14.85 -6.74 0.67
C PRO A 29 13.92 -7.19 -0.47
N HIS A 30 13.58 -6.26 -1.37
CA HIS A 30 12.87 -6.57 -2.59
C HIS A 30 13.84 -7.18 -3.61
N THR A 31 13.38 -8.16 -4.38
CA THR A 31 14.20 -8.81 -5.42
C THR A 31 14.22 -8.03 -6.73
N ASP A 32 13.14 -7.29 -6.99
CA ASP A 32 12.91 -6.70 -8.32
C ASP A 32 13.20 -5.19 -8.39
N PHE A 33 13.39 -4.52 -7.24
CA PHE A 33 13.72 -3.09 -7.19
C PHE A 33 14.47 -2.74 -5.90
N HIS A 34 15.12 -1.57 -5.89
CA HIS A 34 15.74 -1.00 -4.71
C HIS A 34 15.25 0.42 -4.46
N GLY A 35 14.96 0.75 -3.20
CA GLY A 35 14.45 2.07 -2.82
C GLY A 35 14.57 2.32 -1.33
N GLN A 36 14.33 3.57 -0.91
CA GLN A 36 14.32 3.92 0.52
C GLN A 36 13.23 3.17 1.30
N ILE A 37 12.12 2.86 0.63
CA ILE A 37 11.01 2.08 1.15
C ILE A 37 10.77 0.90 0.20
N GLU A 38 10.86 -0.32 0.72
CA GLU A 38 10.66 -1.55 -0.05
C GLU A 38 9.47 -2.34 0.51
N SER A 39 9.74 -3.42 1.24
CA SER A 39 8.71 -4.10 2.04
C SER A 39 8.56 -3.41 3.39
N GLY A 40 7.44 -3.66 4.08
CA GLY A 40 7.17 -2.98 5.33
C GLY A 40 5.72 -2.63 5.54
N LEU A 41 5.51 -1.87 6.61
CA LEU A 41 4.21 -1.33 6.97
C LEU A 41 3.65 -0.44 5.86
N ALA A 42 4.48 0.38 5.20
CA ALA A 42 4.05 1.24 4.10
C ALA A 42 3.45 0.42 2.94
N LYS A 43 4.09 -0.70 2.58
CA LYS A 43 3.56 -1.60 1.55
C LYS A 43 2.23 -2.21 1.98
N MET A 44 2.10 -2.63 3.23
CA MET A 44 0.83 -3.17 3.73
C MET A 44 -0.28 -2.12 3.82
N ALA A 45 0.07 -0.89 4.19
CA ALA A 45 -0.88 0.22 4.29
C ALA A 45 -1.48 0.59 2.93
N VAL A 46 -0.73 0.44 1.83
CA VAL A 46 -1.21 0.81 0.50
C VAL A 46 -1.68 -0.41 -0.31
N ILE A 47 -0.86 -1.45 -0.42
CA ILE A 47 -1.18 -2.66 -1.21
C ILE A 47 -2.08 -3.61 -0.39
N GLY A 48 -1.71 -3.86 0.87
CA GLY A 48 -2.47 -4.78 1.72
C GLY A 48 -3.90 -4.28 1.99
N MET A 49 -4.02 -3.00 2.38
CA MET A 49 -5.32 -2.37 2.61
C MET A 49 -6.04 -2.03 1.31
N GLY A 50 -5.32 -1.66 0.24
CA GLY A 50 -5.91 -1.32 -1.04
C GLY A 50 -6.44 -2.52 -1.83
N LYS A 51 -6.14 -3.75 -1.39
CA LYS A 51 -6.51 -5.01 -2.06
C LYS A 51 -6.06 -5.00 -3.53
N ASP A 52 -6.75 -5.72 -4.39
CA ASP A 52 -6.41 -5.81 -5.82
C ASP A 52 -6.37 -4.42 -6.46
N THR A 53 -7.43 -3.61 -6.33
CA THR A 53 -7.50 -2.29 -6.98
C THR A 53 -6.37 -1.35 -6.57
N GLY A 54 -6.09 -1.23 -5.27
CA GLY A 54 -5.00 -0.39 -4.76
C GLY A 54 -3.63 -0.95 -5.13
N ALA A 55 -3.46 -2.27 -5.14
CA ALA A 55 -2.24 -2.92 -5.59
C ALA A 55 -1.96 -2.59 -7.06
N GLN A 56 -2.94 -2.77 -7.96
CA GLN A 56 -2.76 -2.50 -9.38
C GLN A 56 -2.39 -1.03 -9.63
N LEU A 57 -3.03 -0.09 -8.92
CA LEU A 57 -2.71 1.33 -9.06
C LEU A 57 -1.28 1.65 -8.66
N VAL A 58 -0.78 1.10 -7.56
CA VAL A 58 0.63 1.30 -7.15
C VAL A 58 1.60 0.74 -8.19
N HIS A 59 1.30 -0.43 -8.78
CA HIS A 59 2.15 -0.99 -9.83
C HIS A 59 2.17 -0.13 -11.09
N VAL A 60 1.05 0.50 -11.45
CA VAL A 60 0.96 1.42 -12.61
C VAL A 60 1.68 2.75 -12.34
N TYR A 61 1.53 3.32 -11.15
CA TYR A 61 2.19 4.60 -10.80
C TYR A 61 3.69 4.45 -10.56
N GLY A 62 4.15 3.25 -10.22
CA GLY A 62 5.56 2.94 -10.00
C GLY A 62 6.18 3.70 -8.81
N ALA A 63 7.51 3.59 -8.66
CA ALA A 63 8.26 4.20 -7.56
C ALA A 63 8.58 5.69 -7.75
N ARG A 64 7.83 6.43 -8.59
CA ARG A 64 8.01 7.89 -8.77
C ARG A 64 7.36 8.73 -7.65
N GLY A 65 7.13 8.12 -6.49
CA GLY A 65 6.81 8.81 -5.25
C GLY A 65 8.06 9.15 -4.48
#